data_AF-A0A367LYI6-F1
#
_entry.id   AF-A0A367LYI6-F1
#
_cell.length_a   1.000
_cell.length_b   1.000
_cell.length_c   1.000
_cell.angle_alpha   90.00
_cell.angle_beta   90.00
_cell.angle_gamma   90.00
#
_symmetry.space_group_name_H-M   'P 1'
#
loop_
_entity.id
_entity.type
_entity.pdbx_description
1 polymer ?
#
loop_
_entity_poly.entity_id
_entity_poly.type
_entity_poly.pdbx_seq_one_letter_code
_entity_poly.pdbx_strand_id
1 'polypeptide(L)'
;LGILGLEWPTRRRNRMNGRVLARDGKGFTVGVEQSFGNCPKYIQARSHQPVSRIASPALQGEGLDPRWLSLVSRSDTLFIASQHADPLRGGVDVSHRGGPPGFLRLGADGRLWLPDYAGNRLFNTLGNLLQDPRCGLLFIDFDNGDLLHLHAAAELFWPGSQPSIP
;
A
#
# COMPACT_ATOMS: atom_id res chain seq x y z
N LEU A 1 4.29 3.31 14.42
CA LEU A 1 4.55 3.67 13.01
C LEU A 1 4.92 2.41 12.26
N GLY A 2 4.35 2.23 11.06
CA GLY A 2 4.80 1.26 10.08
C GLY A 2 5.57 1.98 8.99
N ILE A 3 6.78 1.54 8.71
CA ILE A 3 7.72 2.18 7.79
C ILE A 3 8.19 1.13 6.79
N LEU A 4 8.27 1.53 5.53
CA LEU A 4 8.74 0.67 4.45
C LEU A 4 9.74 1.45 3.61
N GLY A 5 10.96 0.92 3.55
CA GLY A 5 12.01 1.37 2.65
C GLY A 5 12.02 0.47 1.41
N LEU A 6 12.02 1.10 0.24
CA LEU A 6 12.15 0.42 -1.05
C LEU A 6 13.28 1.03 -1.86
N GLU A 7 14.10 0.16 -2.41
CA GLU A 7 15.08 0.49 -3.43
C GLU A 7 14.67 -0.21 -4.72
N TRP A 8 14.11 0.58 -5.64
CA TRP A 8 13.46 0.07 -6.85
C TRP A 8 14.40 -0.72 -7.76
N PRO A 9 15.64 -0.27 -8.07
CA PRO A 9 16.48 -0.98 -9.04
C PRO A 9 16.85 -2.40 -8.61
N THR A 10 17.24 -2.59 -7.35
CA THR A 10 17.61 -3.91 -6.82
C THR A 10 16.43 -4.66 -6.20
N ARG A 11 15.25 -4.05 -6.16
CA ARG A 11 14.01 -4.59 -5.57
C ARG A 11 14.18 -4.93 -4.08
N ARG A 12 15.06 -4.22 -3.38
CA ARG A 12 15.27 -4.42 -1.94
C ARG A 12 14.17 -3.70 -1.18
N ARG A 13 13.57 -4.42 -0.22
CA ARG A 13 12.57 -3.89 0.69
C ARG A 13 12.96 -4.20 2.12
N ASN A 14 12.96 -3.17 2.95
CA ASN A 14 13.00 -3.33 4.40
C ASN A 14 11.71 -2.78 4.99
N ARG A 15 11.14 -3.51 5.94
CA ARG A 15 9.99 -3.06 6.70
C ARG A 15 10.38 -2.97 8.17
N MET A 16 9.94 -1.87 8.78
CA MET A 16 10.24 -1.52 10.15
C MET A 16 8.98 -1.01 10.84
N ASN A 17 8.67 -1.55 12.01
CA ASN A 17 7.63 -1.05 12.89
C ASN A 17 8.28 -0.54 14.18
N GLY A 18 7.75 0.56 14.73
CA GLY A 18 8.31 1.16 15.93
C GLY A 18 7.56 2.39 16.42
N ARG A 19 8.09 3.02 17.46
CA ARG A 19 7.46 4.18 18.14
C ARG A 19 8.27 5.44 17.95
N VAL A 20 7.59 6.57 17.78
CA VAL A 20 8.25 7.87 17.79
C VAL A 20 8.72 8.15 19.22
N LEU A 21 10.03 8.30 19.39
CA LEU A 21 10.65 8.60 20.69
C LEU A 21 10.85 10.10 20.89
N ALA A 22 11.15 10.81 19.81
CA ALA A 22 11.35 12.25 19.80
C ALA A 22 10.92 12.83 18.46
N ARG A 23 10.48 14.09 18.47
CA ARG A 23 10.18 14.89 17.28
C ARG A 23 10.56 16.34 17.55
N ASP A 24 11.23 16.95 16.59
CA ASP A 24 11.62 18.36 16.64
C ASP A 24 11.38 19.02 15.26
N GLY A 25 11.87 20.25 15.10
CA GLY A 25 11.76 20.99 13.83
C GLY A 25 12.61 20.43 12.67
N LYS A 26 13.49 19.46 12.93
CA LYS A 26 14.39 18.85 11.93
C LYS A 26 13.95 17.43 11.54
N GLY A 27 13.18 16.75 12.40
CA GLY A 27 12.68 15.43 12.09
C GLY A 27 12.11 14.68 13.29
N PHE A 28 12.21 13.37 13.24
CA PHE A 28 11.74 12.48 14.30
C PHE A 28 12.66 11.26 14.45
N THR A 29 12.71 10.72 15.66
CA THR A 29 13.45 9.50 16.00
C THR A 29 12.46 8.36 16.21
N VAL A 30 12.73 7.21 15.59
CA VAL A 30 11.91 6.01 15.77
C VAL A 30 12.70 4.96 16.52
N GLY A 31 12.18 4.53 17.66
CA GLY A 31 12.63 3.33 18.36
C GLY A 31 12.09 2.12 17.63
N VAL A 32 12.97 1.34 17.02
CA VAL A 32 12.61 0.15 16.24
C VAL A 32 12.19 -0.97 17.18
N GLU A 33 10.98 -1.49 16.97
CA GLU A 33 10.45 -2.63 17.72
C GLU A 33 10.54 -3.92 16.88
N GLN A 34 10.31 -3.81 15.57
CA GLN A 34 10.35 -4.91 14.64
C GLN A 34 11.00 -4.45 13.33
N SER A 35 11.87 -5.29 12.76
CA SER A 35 12.46 -5.05 11.45
C SER A 35 12.63 -6.37 10.72
N PHE A 36 12.23 -6.42 9.45
CA PHE A 36 12.33 -7.62 8.65
C PHE A 36 12.53 -7.33 7.17
N GLY A 37 13.45 -8.10 6.58
CA GLY A 37 13.60 -8.20 5.14
C GLY A 37 12.45 -9.02 4.56
N ASN A 38 11.80 -8.50 3.53
CA ASN A 38 10.73 -9.22 2.85
C ASN A 38 11.15 -9.64 1.45
N CYS A 39 10.55 -10.72 0.96
CA CYS A 39 10.77 -11.23 -0.38
C CYS A 39 10.63 -10.11 -1.44
N PRO A 40 11.53 -10.01 -2.43
CA PRO A 40 11.48 -9.00 -3.49
C PRO A 40 10.42 -9.31 -4.56
N LYS A 41 9.71 -10.43 -4.42
CA LYS A 41 8.72 -10.91 -5.37
C LYS A 41 7.64 -9.84 -5.61
N TYR A 42 7.32 -9.65 -6.90
CA TYR A 42 6.38 -8.66 -7.42
C TYR A 42 6.77 -7.19 -7.24
N ILE A 43 7.97 -6.87 -6.74
CA ILE A 43 8.49 -5.51 -6.82
C ILE A 43 9.00 -5.29 -8.24
N GLN A 44 8.48 -4.28 -8.92
CA GLN A 44 8.89 -3.93 -10.27
C GLN A 44 10.20 -3.15 -10.22
N ALA A 45 11.23 -3.69 -10.89
CA ALA A 45 12.50 -3.00 -11.00
C ALA A 45 12.32 -1.78 -11.91
N ARG A 46 12.69 -0.60 -11.40
CA ARG A 46 12.65 0.64 -12.17
C ARG A 46 13.74 1.59 -11.69
N SER A 47 14.27 2.37 -12.61
CA SER A 47 15.09 3.54 -12.28
C SER A 47 14.16 4.73 -12.07
N HIS A 48 14.54 5.62 -11.17
CA HIS A 48 13.84 6.88 -10.96
C HIS A 48 14.90 7.98 -10.80
N GLN A 49 14.53 9.19 -11.19
CA GLN A 49 15.34 10.37 -10.97
C GLN A 49 14.46 11.43 -10.30
N PRO A 50 14.99 12.15 -9.29
CA PRO A 50 14.29 13.30 -8.76
C PRO A 50 14.07 14.34 -9.86
N VAL A 51 12.83 14.75 -10.07
CA VAL A 51 12.46 15.83 -10.99
C VAL A 51 11.89 16.98 -10.18
N SER A 52 12.34 18.20 -10.47
CA SER A 52 11.77 19.39 -9.84
C SER A 52 10.32 19.56 -10.31
N ARG A 53 9.41 19.74 -9.36
CA ARG A 53 7.97 19.82 -9.61
C ARG A 53 7.39 21.00 -8.87
N ILE A 54 6.50 21.73 -9.54
CA ILE A 54 5.64 22.72 -8.89
C ILE A 54 4.45 21.94 -8.34
N ALA A 55 4.28 21.94 -7.03
CA ALA A 55 3.15 21.29 -6.40
C ALA A 55 1.83 21.94 -6.88
N SER A 56 0.91 21.12 -7.36
CA SER A 56 -0.48 21.53 -7.60
C SER A 56 -1.31 21.31 -6.33
N PRO A 57 -2.45 22.01 -6.20
CA PRO A 57 -3.40 21.72 -5.13
C PRO A 57 -3.82 20.25 -5.16
N ALA A 58 -3.90 19.63 -3.98
CA ALA A 58 -4.43 18.29 -3.86
C ALA A 58 -5.91 18.28 -4.28
N LEU A 59 -6.24 17.42 -5.25
CA LEU A 59 -7.63 17.15 -5.61
C LEU A 59 -8.22 16.17 -4.60
N GLN A 60 -9.48 16.41 -4.23
CA GLN A 60 -10.25 15.55 -3.35
C GLN A 60 -11.50 15.06 -4.06
N GLY A 61 -11.98 13.89 -3.66
CA GLY A 61 -13.24 13.34 -4.14
C GLY A 61 -13.47 11.96 -3.55
N GLU A 62 -14.58 11.35 -3.93
CA GLU A 62 -15.08 10.09 -3.39
C GLU A 62 -15.50 9.14 -4.51
N GLY A 63 -15.43 7.85 -4.25
CA GLY A 63 -15.90 6.82 -5.18
C GLY A 63 -15.04 6.66 -6.44
N LEU A 64 -15.71 6.31 -7.54
CA LEU A 64 -15.12 5.84 -8.80
C LEU A 64 -14.95 6.96 -9.83
N ASP A 65 -14.12 7.96 -9.54
CA ASP A 65 -13.84 9.02 -10.50
C ASP A 65 -12.88 8.52 -11.60
N PRO A 66 -13.20 8.77 -12.88
CA PRO A 66 -12.38 8.37 -14.01
C PRO A 66 -10.91 8.83 -13.91
N ARG A 67 -10.66 10.00 -13.30
CA ARG A 67 -9.32 10.59 -13.18
C ARG A 67 -8.35 9.68 -12.44
N TRP A 68 -8.75 9.16 -11.29
CA TRP A 68 -7.90 8.25 -10.53
C TRP A 68 -8.07 6.78 -10.92
N LEU A 69 -9.22 6.37 -11.46
CA LEU A 69 -9.39 5.03 -12.02
C LEU A 69 -8.38 4.72 -13.13
N SER A 70 -8.05 5.72 -13.96
CA SER A 70 -7.00 5.58 -14.98
C SER A 70 -5.64 5.25 -14.39
N LEU A 71 -5.27 5.86 -13.26
CA LEU A 71 -4.04 5.52 -12.54
C LEU A 71 -4.11 4.13 -11.93
N VAL A 72 -5.21 3.81 -11.26
CA VAL A 72 -5.42 2.52 -10.60
C VAL A 72 -5.31 1.35 -11.60
N SER A 73 -5.95 1.47 -12.77
CA SER A 73 -5.98 0.40 -13.78
C SER A 73 -4.62 0.11 -14.43
N ARG A 74 -3.76 1.12 -14.57
CA ARG A 74 -2.41 0.95 -15.12
C ARG A 74 -1.34 0.67 -14.06
N SER A 75 -1.69 0.76 -12.78
CA SER A 75 -0.75 0.54 -11.69
C SER A 75 -0.31 -0.92 -11.62
N ASP A 76 1.00 -1.12 -11.47
CA ASP A 76 1.65 -2.40 -11.20
C ASP A 76 2.13 -2.51 -9.74
N THR A 77 1.90 -1.45 -8.96
CA THR A 77 2.42 -1.21 -7.63
C THR A 77 1.38 -0.48 -6.78
N LEU A 78 1.18 -0.94 -5.55
CA LEU A 78 0.28 -0.39 -4.55
C LEU A 78 0.92 -0.50 -3.17
N PHE A 79 0.69 0.48 -2.31
CA PHE A 79 0.96 0.36 -0.88
C PHE A 79 -0.34 0.31 -0.12
N ILE A 80 -0.44 -0.62 0.83
CA ILE A 80 -1.59 -0.75 1.72
C ILE A 80 -1.14 -0.53 3.15
N ALA A 81 -1.70 0.50 3.79
CA ALA A 81 -1.62 0.74 5.21
C ALA A 81 -2.80 0.06 5.91
N SER A 82 -2.54 -0.65 7.01
CA SER A 82 -3.54 -1.35 7.81
C SER A 82 -3.20 -1.20 9.30
N GLN A 83 -4.17 -1.43 10.18
CA GLN A 83 -3.98 -1.30 11.61
C GLN A 83 -4.23 -2.62 12.31
N HIS A 84 -3.37 -2.95 13.28
CA HIS A 84 -3.63 -4.01 14.22
C HIS A 84 -4.76 -3.59 15.17
N ALA A 85 -5.73 -4.47 15.42
CA ALA A 85 -6.92 -4.13 16.21
C ALA A 85 -6.63 -3.72 17.67
N ASP A 86 -5.51 -4.20 18.23
CA ASP A 86 -4.93 -3.64 19.45
C ASP A 86 -3.83 -2.63 19.08
N PRO A 87 -4.08 -1.31 19.21
CA PRO A 87 -3.11 -0.28 18.88
C PRO A 87 -1.88 -0.28 19.79
N LEU A 88 -2.00 -0.80 21.02
CA LEU A 88 -0.91 -0.88 21.98
C LEU A 88 0.02 -2.06 21.70
N ARG A 89 -0.46 -3.10 21.02
CA ARG A 89 0.32 -4.32 20.72
C ARG A 89 0.90 -4.39 19.31
N GLY A 90 0.25 -3.78 18.31
CA GLY A 90 0.71 -3.90 16.91
C GLY A 90 0.71 -2.60 16.10
N GLY A 91 0.00 -1.57 16.55
CA GLY A 91 -0.03 -0.26 15.90
C GLY A 91 -0.43 -0.30 14.42
N VAL A 92 0.06 0.66 13.65
CA VAL A 92 -0.15 0.75 12.19
C VAL A 92 0.98 0.08 11.43
N ASP A 93 0.63 -0.40 10.25
CA ASP A 93 1.50 -1.15 9.38
C ASP A 93 1.35 -0.77 7.90
N VAL A 94 2.38 -0.99 7.09
CA VAL A 94 2.37 -0.76 5.64
C VAL A 94 2.98 -1.92 4.88
N SER A 95 2.37 -2.29 3.76
CA SER A 95 2.85 -3.35 2.87
C SER A 95 2.82 -2.92 1.42
N HIS A 96 3.87 -3.25 0.67
CA HIS A 96 3.87 -3.16 -0.79
C HIS A 96 3.17 -4.38 -1.40
N ARG A 97 2.29 -4.13 -2.37
CA ARG A 97 1.61 -5.07 -3.24
C ARG A 97 1.98 -4.73 -4.67
N GLY A 98 2.35 -5.73 -5.45
CA GLY A 98 2.67 -5.53 -6.86
C GLY A 98 2.22 -6.72 -7.68
N GLY A 99 2.16 -6.50 -8.98
CA GLY A 99 1.74 -7.48 -9.97
C GLY A 99 1.96 -6.92 -11.37
N PRO A 100 1.49 -7.61 -12.43
CA PRO A 100 1.42 -6.98 -13.74
C PRO A 100 0.51 -5.73 -13.69
N PRO A 101 0.69 -4.75 -14.60
CA PRO A 101 -0.27 -3.65 -14.75
C PRO A 101 -1.71 -4.17 -14.80
N GLY A 102 -2.61 -3.56 -14.01
CA GLY A 102 -4.00 -4.02 -13.90
C GLY A 102 -4.20 -5.23 -12.99
N PHE A 103 -3.23 -5.56 -12.13
CA PHE A 103 -3.41 -6.62 -11.13
C PHE A 103 -4.52 -6.29 -10.12
N LEU A 104 -4.84 -5.01 -9.93
CA LEU A 104 -6.04 -4.56 -9.25
C LEU A 104 -7.18 -4.44 -10.27
N ARG A 105 -8.27 -5.17 -10.07
CA ARG A 105 -9.41 -5.18 -11.00
C ARG A 105 -10.55 -4.31 -10.47
N LEU A 106 -11.15 -3.49 -11.32
CA LEU A 106 -12.42 -2.84 -11.01
C LEU A 106 -13.55 -3.81 -11.34
N GLY A 107 -14.28 -4.27 -10.33
CA GLY A 107 -15.45 -5.13 -10.50
C GLY A 107 -16.67 -4.33 -10.99
N ALA A 108 -17.64 -5.04 -11.58
CA ALA A 108 -18.91 -4.44 -11.99
C ALA A 108 -19.73 -3.92 -10.80
N ASP A 109 -19.43 -4.39 -9.59
CA ASP A 109 -19.95 -3.91 -8.31
C ASP A 109 -19.33 -2.58 -7.86
N GLY A 110 -18.41 -2.03 -8.64
CA GLY A 110 -17.71 -0.80 -8.32
C GLY A 110 -16.63 -0.95 -7.25
N ARG A 111 -16.18 -2.18 -6.97
CA ARG A 111 -15.15 -2.46 -5.97
C ARG A 111 -13.81 -2.74 -6.62
N LEU A 112 -12.74 -2.43 -5.90
CA LEU A 112 -11.38 -2.78 -6.30
C LEU A 112 -11.02 -4.16 -5.73
N TRP A 113 -10.72 -5.09 -6.63
CA TRP A 113 -10.35 -6.46 -6.32
C TRP A 113 -8.84 -6.61 -6.34
N LEU A 114 -8.26 -6.88 -5.17
CA LEU A 114 -6.85 -7.15 -4.97
C LEU A 114 -6.61 -8.65 -4.78
N PRO A 115 -5.96 -9.36 -5.72
CA PRO A 115 -5.58 -10.75 -5.50
C PRO A 115 -4.52 -10.86 -4.40
N ASP A 116 -4.70 -11.78 -3.45
CA ASP A 116 -3.63 -12.13 -2.52
C ASP A 116 -2.66 -13.11 -3.20
N TYR A 117 -1.52 -12.57 -3.63
CA TYR A 117 -0.44 -13.39 -4.14
C TYR A 117 0.34 -14.06 -3.01
N ALA A 118 0.79 -15.30 -3.24
CA ALA A 118 1.65 -16.02 -2.31
C ALA A 118 2.89 -15.19 -1.93
N GLY A 119 2.89 -14.70 -0.69
CA GLY A 119 3.93 -13.88 -0.07
C GLY A 119 4.68 -14.62 1.06
N ASN A 120 5.11 -13.87 2.08
CA ASN A 120 5.88 -14.38 3.22
C ASN A 120 5.04 -15.12 4.29
N ARG A 121 3.73 -15.31 4.04
CA ARG A 121 2.78 -15.98 4.95
C ARG A 121 2.76 -15.43 6.38
N LEU A 122 3.20 -14.19 6.59
CA LEU A 122 3.11 -13.53 7.90
C LEU A 122 1.71 -12.97 8.18
N PHE A 123 0.85 -12.93 7.17
CA PHE A 123 -0.54 -12.44 7.26
C PHE A 123 -0.68 -11.05 7.87
N ASN A 124 0.38 -10.22 7.92
CA ASN A 124 0.32 -8.90 8.57
C ASN A 124 -0.83 -8.03 8.05
N THR A 125 -0.99 -7.89 6.73
CA THR A 125 -2.11 -7.12 6.17
C THR A 125 -3.44 -7.86 6.36
N LEU A 126 -3.54 -9.13 5.97
CA LEU A 126 -4.82 -9.86 5.98
C LEU A 126 -5.36 -10.04 7.40
N GLY A 127 -4.50 -10.38 8.35
CA GLY A 127 -4.84 -10.50 9.76
C GLY A 127 -5.29 -9.17 10.37
N ASN A 128 -4.63 -8.06 10.01
CA ASN A 128 -5.10 -6.72 10.37
C ASN A 128 -6.49 -6.45 9.77
N LEU A 129 -6.67 -6.66 8.47
CA LEU A 129 -7.93 -6.38 7.76
C LEU A 129 -9.11 -7.25 8.23
N LEU A 130 -8.83 -8.47 8.70
CA LEU A 130 -9.84 -9.35 9.27
C LEU A 130 -10.40 -8.81 10.59
N GLN A 131 -9.60 -8.05 11.35
CA GLN A 131 -10.00 -7.49 12.64
C GLN A 131 -10.44 -6.02 12.53
N ASP A 132 -9.81 -5.24 11.65
CA ASP A 132 -10.17 -3.86 11.33
C ASP A 132 -10.12 -3.67 9.81
N PRO A 133 -11.28 -3.55 9.13
CA PRO A 133 -11.33 -3.48 7.67
C PRO A 133 -10.75 -2.18 7.12
N ARG A 134 -10.53 -1.15 7.94
CA ARG A 134 -10.08 0.17 7.46
C ARG A 134 -8.64 0.08 6.96
N CYS A 135 -8.41 0.64 5.77
CA CYS A 135 -7.09 0.69 5.18
C CYS A 135 -6.87 1.97 4.36
N GLY A 136 -5.60 2.33 4.25
CA GLY A 136 -5.15 3.38 3.34
C GLY A 136 -4.45 2.75 2.15
N LEU A 137 -4.77 3.19 0.94
CA LEU A 137 -4.10 2.77 -0.28
C LEU A 137 -3.31 3.95 -0.85
N LEU A 138 -2.09 3.68 -1.32
CA LEU A 138 -1.26 4.65 -2.03
C LEU A 138 -0.83 4.07 -3.37
N PHE A 139 -1.19 4.79 -4.43
CA PHE A 139 -0.71 4.55 -5.79
C PHE A 139 0.26 5.66 -6.19
N ILE A 140 1.25 5.28 -7.01
CA ILE A 140 2.27 6.19 -7.52
C ILE A 140 2.19 6.19 -9.04
N ASP A 141 1.97 7.37 -9.63
CA ASP A 141 2.22 7.59 -11.05
C ASP A 141 3.72 7.80 -11.23
N PHE A 142 4.44 6.75 -11.65
CA PHE A 142 5.88 6.82 -11.87
C PHE A 142 6.27 7.64 -13.10
N ASP A 143 5.34 7.94 -14.00
CA ASP A 143 5.60 8.71 -15.21
C ASP A 143 5.55 10.21 -14.92
N ASN A 144 4.57 10.64 -14.12
CA ASN A 144 4.33 12.06 -13.83
C ASN A 144 4.75 12.49 -12.42
N GLY A 145 4.92 11.55 -11.50
CA GLY A 145 5.20 11.82 -10.07
C GLY A 145 3.97 12.16 -9.24
N ASP A 146 2.77 11.88 -9.75
CA ASP A 146 1.51 12.05 -9.01
C ASP A 146 1.29 10.93 -7.99
N LEU A 147 0.61 11.27 -6.90
CA LEU A 147 0.22 10.34 -5.85
C LEU A 147 -1.29 10.30 -5.74
N LEU A 148 -1.84 9.11 -5.58
CA LEU A 148 -3.25 8.91 -5.24
C LEU A 148 -3.33 8.20 -3.90
N HIS A 149 -3.95 8.88 -2.94
CA HIS A 149 -4.29 8.33 -1.63
C HIS A 149 -5.78 7.97 -1.61
N LEU A 150 -6.10 6.72 -1.29
CA LEU A 150 -7.48 6.30 -1.07
C LEU A 150 -7.65 5.85 0.39
N HIS A 151 -8.76 6.25 1.00
CA HIS A 151 -9.25 5.64 2.23
C HIS A 151 -10.29 4.60 1.85
N ALA A 152 -10.14 3.38 2.35
CA ALA A 152 -10.99 2.26 1.96
C ALA A 152 -11.35 1.38 3.16
N ALA A 153 -12.39 0.57 2.98
CA ALA A 153 -12.69 -0.57 3.84
C ALA A 153 -12.52 -1.84 2.99
N ALA A 154 -11.72 -2.78 3.48
CA ALA A 154 -11.48 -4.05 2.82
C ALA A 154 -12.48 -5.11 3.28
N GLU A 155 -12.81 -6.01 2.36
CA GLU A 155 -13.51 -7.25 2.66
C GLU A 155 -12.67 -8.41 2.14
N LEU A 156 -12.58 -9.48 2.93
CA LEU A 156 -11.77 -10.65 2.60
C LEU A 156 -12.66 -11.78 2.11
N PHE A 157 -12.34 -12.31 0.93
CA PHE A 157 -12.97 -13.49 0.38
C PHE A 157 -12.01 -14.67 0.45
N TRP A 158 -12.49 -15.78 1.00
CA TRP A 158 -11.73 -17.02 1.05
C TRP A 158 -11.78 -17.71 -0.32
N PRO A 159 -10.77 -18.54 -0.66
CA PRO A 159 -10.80 -19.31 -1.89
C PRO A 159 -12.11 -20.10 -2.03
N GLY A 160 -12.85 -19.82 -3.10
CA GLY A 160 -14.14 -20.46 -3.38
C GLY A 160 -15.37 -19.77 -2.77
N SER A 161 -15.21 -18.75 -1.92
CA SER A 161 -16.32 -17.90 -1.46
C SER A 161 -16.38 -16.54 -2.16
N GLN A 162 -15.42 -16.26 -3.04
CA GLN A 162 -15.41 -15.04 -3.84
C GLN A 162 -16.59 -14.99 -4.82
N PRO A 163 -17.25 -13.83 -5.00
CA PRO A 163 -18.20 -13.65 -6.08
C PRO A 163 -17.48 -13.81 -7.43
N SER A 164 -18.24 -14.05 -8.49
CA SER A 164 -17.70 -14.02 -9.85
C SER A 164 -17.13 -12.64 -10.14
N ILE A 165 -15.79 -12.52 -10.10
CA ILE A 165 -15.08 -11.31 -10.50
C ILE A 165 -15.03 -11.34 -12.03
N PRO A 166 -15.61 -10.36 -12.75
CA PRO A 166 -15.49 -10.28 -14.20
C PRO A 166 -14.02 -10.10 -14.67
#